data_AF-A0A956IKA4-F1
#
_entry.id   AF-A0A956IKA4-F1
#
_cell.length_a   1.000
_cell.length_b   1.000
_cell.length_c   1.000
_cell.angle_alpha   90.00
_cell.angle_beta   90.00
_cell.angle_gamma   90.00
#
_symmetry.space_group_name_H-M   'P 1'
#
loop_
_entity.id
_entity.type
_entity.pdbx_description
1 polymer ?
#
loop_
_entity_poly.entity_id
_entity_poly.type
_entity_poly.pdbx_seq_one_letter_code
_entity_poly.pdbx_strand_id
1 'polypeptide(L)'
;MATSYLSPGVYVEEVDRGTKPLEMVDTSTVGFIGEASVGPVNEPVFCTNWSQFTKHFGDFQHSEYLAHAVYGFFNNGGGRCFVLNVGTGDPEKKVASKAALYIGSDNGPGTRTGLKSFEDVEEINIVCAPGQTDPAIQDAVLSHCENMRYRFAILDSPEVIEKGGVDKLPKPRDSKYGAYYFPWIEVYDPYKGNLFQPPSGYMAGIYARSDGERGVHKAPANELVRGALGLRYQITKGEQDILNPKGINCIRAFTNRGIRVWGARTISSDASWRYLNVRRLFNMVEQSIELGTQWVVFEP
;
A
#
# COMPACT_ATOMS: atom_id res chain seq x y z
N MET A 1 16.25 40.25 -22.15
CA MET A 1 16.79 41.06 -23.27
C MET A 1 17.81 40.19 -23.98
N ALA A 2 17.72 40.05 -25.31
CA ALA A 2 18.65 39.20 -26.06
C ALA A 2 20.04 39.85 -26.13
N THR A 3 21.05 39.19 -25.56
CA THR A 3 22.46 39.55 -25.70
C THR A 3 22.96 39.07 -27.06
N SER A 4 23.31 40.00 -27.95
CA SER A 4 23.97 39.67 -29.22
C SER A 4 25.47 39.54 -29.00
N TYR A 5 26.00 38.32 -29.18
CA TYR A 5 27.44 38.05 -29.13
C TYR A 5 28.08 38.44 -30.48
N LEU A 6 28.98 39.43 -30.45
CA LEU A 6 29.55 40.07 -31.66
C LEU A 6 31.00 39.64 -31.98
N SER A 7 31.56 38.62 -31.32
CA SER A 7 32.92 38.13 -31.62
C SER A 7 33.05 36.62 -31.38
N PRO A 8 33.89 35.88 -32.13
CA PRO A 8 34.18 34.48 -31.83
C PRO A 8 35.09 34.39 -30.59
N GLY A 9 34.59 33.83 -29.49
CA GLY A 9 35.32 33.65 -28.23
C GLY A 9 34.59 32.71 -27.26
N VAL A 10 35.25 32.31 -26.17
CA VAL A 10 34.61 31.60 -25.06
C VAL A 10 34.00 32.62 -24.12
N TYR A 11 32.69 32.60 -23.97
CA TYR A 11 31.95 33.46 -23.04
C TYR A 11 31.53 32.62 -21.84
N VAL A 12 31.85 33.10 -20.64
CA VAL A 12 31.34 32.52 -19.39
C VAL A 12 30.14 33.35 -18.98
N GLU A 13 28.98 32.70 -18.90
CA GLU A 13 27.76 33.29 -18.37
C GLU A 13 27.47 32.63 -17.04
N GLU A 14 27.60 33.39 -15.95
CA GLU A 14 27.12 32.94 -14.64
C GLU A 14 25.60 33.01 -14.64
N VAL A 15 24.98 31.89 -15.01
CA VAL A 15 23.54 31.72 -14.86
C VAL A 15 23.28 31.43 -13.38
N ASP A 16 22.79 32.44 -12.66
CA ASP A 16 22.27 32.25 -11.31
C ASP A 16 21.04 31.33 -11.40
N ARG A 17 21.28 30.02 -11.27
CA ARG A 17 20.22 29.02 -11.13
C ARG A 17 19.65 29.25 -9.74
N GLY A 18 18.70 30.17 -9.63
CA GLY A 18 18.04 30.50 -8.38
C GLY A 18 17.58 29.25 -7.61
N THR A 19 17.27 29.41 -6.33
CA THR A 19 16.93 28.28 -5.45
C THR A 19 15.85 27.39 -6.05
N LYS A 20 16.17 26.12 -6.34
CA LYS A 20 15.16 25.12 -6.71
C LYS A 20 14.39 24.73 -5.44
N PRO A 21 13.08 25.05 -5.35
CA PRO A 21 12.29 24.65 -4.19
C PRO A 21 12.17 23.13 -4.13
N LEU A 22 12.19 22.59 -2.90
CA LEU A 22 11.91 21.17 -2.67
C LEU A 22 10.40 20.95 -2.80
N GLU A 23 9.99 20.18 -3.81
CA GLU A 23 8.61 19.75 -3.95
C GLU A 23 8.34 18.51 -3.10
N MET A 24 7.16 18.45 -2.49
CA MET A 24 6.74 17.26 -1.76
C MET A 24 6.28 16.19 -2.76
N VAL A 25 6.80 14.98 -2.59
CA VAL A 25 6.42 13.82 -3.41
C VAL A 25 5.03 13.30 -3.05
N ASP A 26 4.41 12.58 -3.98
CA ASP A 26 3.21 11.80 -3.68
C ASP A 26 3.52 10.70 -2.65
N THR A 27 2.54 10.38 -1.81
CA THR A 27 2.65 9.40 -0.73
C THR A 27 1.56 8.34 -0.79
N SER A 28 0.68 8.44 -1.78
CA SER A 28 -0.61 7.74 -1.83
C SER A 28 -0.71 6.73 -2.97
N THR A 29 0.30 6.62 -3.85
CA THR A 29 0.28 5.65 -4.94
C THR A 29 0.50 4.23 -4.41
N VAL A 30 -0.46 3.34 -4.68
CA VAL A 30 -0.51 1.98 -4.12
C VAL A 30 -0.17 0.93 -5.18
N GLY A 31 0.69 -0.03 -4.86
CA GLY A 31 0.87 -1.27 -5.60
C GLY A 31 0.02 -2.39 -4.98
N PHE A 32 -1.01 -2.85 -5.70
CA PHE A 32 -1.82 -4.02 -5.34
C PHE A 32 -1.31 -5.26 -6.04
N ILE A 33 -0.92 -6.28 -5.29
CA ILE A 33 -0.60 -7.61 -5.82
C ILE A 33 -1.69 -8.59 -5.42
N GLY A 34 -2.22 -9.34 -6.39
CA GLY A 34 -3.28 -10.30 -6.12
C GLY A 34 -3.56 -11.20 -7.32
N GLU A 35 -4.54 -12.08 -7.16
CA GLU A 35 -4.96 -13.02 -8.19
C GLU A 35 -6.26 -12.54 -8.84
N ALA A 36 -6.25 -12.48 -10.17
CA ALA A 36 -7.42 -12.27 -11.01
C ALA A 36 -7.46 -13.29 -12.14
N SER A 37 -8.66 -13.73 -12.53
CA SER A 37 -8.88 -14.69 -13.62
C SER A 37 -8.68 -14.08 -15.01
N VAL A 38 -8.67 -12.75 -15.11
CA VAL A 38 -8.45 -12.00 -16.35
C VAL A 38 -7.45 -10.87 -16.13
N GLY A 39 -6.84 -10.42 -17.23
CA GLY A 39 -5.86 -9.34 -17.24
C GLY A 39 -4.42 -9.82 -17.39
N PRO A 40 -3.50 -8.88 -17.67
CA PRO A 40 -2.10 -9.21 -17.90
C PRO A 40 -1.44 -9.71 -16.61
N VAL A 41 -0.66 -10.78 -16.73
CA VAL A 41 -0.02 -11.47 -15.60
C VAL A 41 1.43 -11.03 -15.49
N ASN A 42 1.89 -10.74 -14.26
CA ASN A 42 3.23 -10.21 -13.96
C ASN A 42 3.57 -8.86 -14.60
N GLU A 43 2.57 -8.13 -15.08
CA GLU A 43 2.71 -6.79 -15.64
C GLU A 43 1.96 -5.79 -14.75
N PRO A 44 2.65 -4.84 -14.09
CA PRO A 44 1.99 -3.79 -13.31
C PRO A 44 1.20 -2.84 -14.21
N VAL A 45 -0.12 -2.81 -14.07
CA VAL A 45 -1.00 -1.92 -14.84
C VAL A 45 -1.41 -0.72 -14.00
N PHE A 46 -1.17 0.48 -14.52
CA PHE A 46 -1.60 1.72 -13.89
C PHE A 46 -3.12 1.91 -14.00
N CYS A 47 -3.77 2.18 -12.87
CA CYS A 47 -5.20 2.41 -12.75
C CYS A 47 -5.48 3.69 -11.92
N THR A 48 -6.36 4.54 -12.44
CA THR A 48 -6.75 5.81 -11.79
C THR A 48 -8.20 5.84 -11.30
N ASN A 49 -8.99 4.83 -11.68
CA ASN A 49 -10.38 4.70 -11.28
C ASN A 49 -10.86 3.25 -11.43
N TRP A 50 -12.04 2.97 -10.87
CA TRP A 50 -12.66 1.65 -10.90
C TRP A 50 -12.92 1.14 -12.33
N SER A 51 -13.40 2.00 -13.24
CA SER A 51 -13.70 1.59 -14.62
C SER A 51 -12.45 1.17 -15.39
N GLN A 52 -11.30 1.80 -15.11
CA GLN A 52 -10.02 1.39 -15.69
C GLN A 52 -9.58 0.02 -15.14
N PHE A 53 -9.74 -0.20 -13.83
CA PHE A 53 -9.46 -1.51 -13.23
C PHE A 53 -10.31 -2.62 -13.87
N THR A 54 -11.63 -2.43 -13.96
CA THR A 54 -12.52 -3.47 -14.49
C THR A 54 -12.29 -3.78 -15.96
N LYS A 55 -11.85 -2.79 -16.74
CA LYS A 55 -11.44 -2.99 -18.14
C LYS A 55 -10.26 -3.97 -18.28
N HIS A 56 -9.33 -3.97 -17.33
CA HIS A 56 -8.12 -4.81 -17.39
C HIS A 56 -8.28 -6.13 -16.65
N PHE A 57 -8.85 -6.11 -15.44
CA PHE A 57 -8.84 -7.24 -14.50
C PHE A 57 -10.24 -7.80 -14.18
N GLY A 58 -11.28 -7.29 -14.84
CA GLY A 58 -12.65 -7.70 -14.59
C GLY A 58 -13.23 -7.12 -13.30
N ASP A 59 -14.45 -7.52 -12.98
CA ASP A 59 -15.19 -7.05 -11.81
C ASP A 59 -15.03 -8.00 -10.60
N PHE A 60 -15.94 -7.90 -9.64
CA PHE A 60 -15.94 -8.71 -8.42
C PHE A 60 -15.99 -10.23 -8.64
N GLN A 61 -16.43 -10.72 -9.81
CA GLN A 61 -16.46 -12.16 -10.10
C GLN A 61 -15.08 -12.72 -10.45
N HIS A 62 -14.16 -11.84 -10.87
CA HIS A 62 -12.89 -12.24 -11.48
C HIS A 62 -11.73 -12.31 -10.49
N SER A 63 -11.96 -11.94 -9.23
CA SER A 63 -10.97 -12.09 -8.16
C SER A 63 -11.64 -12.28 -6.81
N GLU A 64 -10.98 -12.97 -5.89
CA GLU A 64 -11.52 -13.21 -4.56
C GLU A 64 -11.45 -11.96 -3.66
N TYR A 65 -10.26 -11.33 -3.62
CA TYR A 65 -9.98 -10.16 -2.77
C TYR A 65 -9.53 -8.91 -3.54
N LEU A 66 -8.88 -9.08 -4.70
CA LEU A 66 -8.22 -7.98 -5.40
C LEU A 66 -9.20 -6.88 -5.85
N ALA A 67 -10.30 -7.27 -6.50
CA ALA A 67 -11.35 -6.35 -6.96
C ALA A 67 -11.97 -5.57 -5.80
N HIS A 68 -12.31 -6.24 -4.71
CA HIS A 68 -12.87 -5.59 -3.51
C HIS A 68 -11.87 -4.63 -2.85
N ALA A 69 -10.60 -5.01 -2.77
CA ALA A 69 -9.55 -4.15 -2.23
C ALA A 69 -9.34 -2.88 -3.07
N VAL A 70 -9.30 -3.00 -4.40
CA VAL A 70 -9.15 -1.86 -5.32
C VAL A 70 -10.40 -0.98 -5.33
N TYR A 71 -11.60 -1.58 -5.30
CA TYR A 71 -12.85 -0.84 -5.15
C TYR A 71 -12.89 -0.07 -3.82
N GLY A 72 -12.54 -0.73 -2.72
CA GLY A 72 -12.43 -0.16 -1.38
C GLY A 72 -11.44 1.00 -1.32
N PHE A 73 -10.30 0.87 -2.01
CA PHE A 73 -9.29 1.92 -2.17
C PHE A 73 -9.87 3.18 -2.80
N PHE A 74 -10.45 3.07 -4.00
CA PHE A 74 -11.03 4.22 -4.70
C PHE A 74 -12.19 4.84 -3.92
N ASN A 75 -13.08 4.02 -3.34
CA ASN A 75 -14.20 4.52 -2.55
C ASN A 75 -13.76 5.24 -1.26
N ASN A 76 -12.60 4.89 -0.72
CA ASN A 76 -12.05 5.52 0.48
C ASN A 76 -11.18 6.75 0.19
N GLY A 77 -11.00 7.16 -1.06
CA GLY A 77 -10.25 8.37 -1.45
C GLY A 77 -8.87 8.10 -2.06
N GLY A 78 -8.59 6.85 -2.42
CA GLY A 78 -7.49 6.50 -3.30
C GLY A 78 -7.67 7.06 -4.71
N GLY A 79 -6.58 7.46 -5.36
CA GLY A 79 -6.61 8.04 -6.71
C GLY A 79 -5.70 7.35 -7.73
N ARG A 80 -4.55 6.82 -7.30
CA ARG A 80 -3.54 6.21 -8.18
C ARG A 80 -3.14 4.86 -7.63
N CYS A 81 -3.24 3.81 -8.44
CA CYS A 81 -2.68 2.52 -8.09
C CYS A 81 -2.09 1.79 -9.28
N PHE A 82 -1.12 0.92 -9.00
CA PHE A 82 -0.63 -0.09 -9.91
C PHE A 82 -1.17 -1.43 -9.46
N VAL A 83 -1.76 -2.18 -10.37
CA VAL A 83 -2.32 -3.50 -10.09
C VAL A 83 -1.49 -4.55 -10.81
N LEU A 84 -1.05 -5.54 -10.05
CA LEU A 84 -0.29 -6.67 -10.53
C LEU A 84 -1.09 -7.96 -10.31
N ASN A 85 -1.47 -8.60 -11.41
CA ASN A 85 -2.05 -9.93 -11.37
C ASN A 85 -0.95 -10.99 -11.34
N VAL A 86 -0.92 -11.81 -10.29
CA VAL A 86 -0.04 -12.98 -10.17
C VAL A 86 -0.78 -14.31 -10.33
N GLY A 87 -2.07 -14.25 -10.66
CA GLY A 87 -2.87 -15.42 -11.00
C GLY A 87 -2.30 -16.15 -12.22
N THR A 88 -2.62 -17.43 -12.32
CA THR A 88 -2.25 -18.22 -13.49
C THR A 88 -3.16 -17.84 -14.64
N GLY A 89 -2.67 -17.01 -15.57
CA GLY A 89 -3.33 -16.78 -16.87
C GLY A 89 -3.47 -18.04 -17.73
N ASP A 90 -2.91 -19.16 -17.26
CA ASP A 90 -3.02 -20.51 -17.81
C ASP A 90 -3.34 -21.50 -16.66
N PRO A 91 -4.57 -22.03 -16.58
CA PRO A 91 -4.99 -22.94 -15.51
C PRO A 91 -4.23 -24.29 -15.50
N GLU A 92 -3.49 -24.63 -16.55
CA GLU A 92 -2.69 -25.87 -16.61
C GLU A 92 -1.25 -25.70 -16.08
N LYS A 93 -0.80 -24.45 -15.87
CA LYS A 93 0.56 -24.17 -15.40
C LYS A 93 0.68 -24.48 -13.91
N LYS A 94 1.30 -25.62 -13.58
CA LYS A 94 1.62 -26.00 -12.20
C LYS A 94 2.56 -24.98 -11.57
N VAL A 95 2.03 -24.20 -10.64
CA VAL A 95 2.80 -23.32 -9.76
C VAL A 95 3.34 -24.13 -8.58
N ALA A 96 4.61 -23.93 -8.23
CA ALA A 96 5.25 -24.64 -7.12
C ALA A 96 4.60 -24.34 -5.75
N SER A 97 4.18 -23.10 -5.51
CA SER A 97 3.38 -22.69 -4.35
C SER A 97 2.74 -21.31 -4.56
N LYS A 98 1.67 -21.00 -3.82
CA LYS A 98 1.05 -19.66 -3.81
C LYS A 98 2.07 -18.59 -3.43
N ALA A 99 2.88 -18.84 -2.40
CA ALA A 99 3.93 -17.91 -1.98
C ALA A 99 4.93 -17.59 -3.10
N ALA A 100 5.31 -18.58 -3.92
CA ALA A 100 6.23 -18.36 -5.04
C ALA A 100 5.67 -17.39 -6.10
N LEU A 101 4.35 -17.34 -6.32
CA LEU A 101 3.72 -16.37 -7.23
C LEU A 101 3.86 -14.93 -6.75
N TYR A 102 3.59 -14.72 -5.46
CA TYR A 102 3.65 -13.38 -4.87
C TYR A 102 5.08 -12.90 -4.71
N ILE A 103 6.00 -13.76 -4.27
CA ILE A 103 7.43 -13.42 -4.15
C ILE A 103 8.02 -13.13 -5.52
N GLY A 104 7.76 -14.02 -6.49
CA GLY A 104 8.24 -13.92 -7.85
C GLY A 104 9.76 -14.14 -7.98
N SER A 105 10.30 -13.76 -9.13
CA SER A 105 11.73 -13.92 -9.46
C SER A 105 12.22 -12.77 -10.31
N ASP A 106 13.48 -12.40 -10.12
CA ASP A 106 14.17 -11.44 -10.97
C ASP A 106 14.84 -12.19 -12.13
N ASN A 107 14.20 -12.18 -13.29
CA ASN A 107 14.76 -12.75 -14.53
C ASN A 107 15.43 -11.68 -15.40
N GLY A 108 15.62 -10.46 -14.87
CA GLY A 108 16.14 -9.31 -15.58
C GLY A 108 15.06 -8.29 -15.96
N PRO A 109 15.47 -7.13 -16.51
CA PRO A 109 14.57 -6.02 -16.84
C PRO A 109 13.41 -6.44 -17.74
N GLY A 110 12.18 -6.07 -17.37
CA GLY A 110 10.97 -6.38 -18.14
C GLY A 110 10.48 -7.83 -18.10
N THR A 111 11.19 -8.72 -17.38
CA THR A 111 10.81 -10.15 -17.25
C THR A 111 10.69 -10.60 -15.79
N ARG A 112 10.67 -9.64 -14.86
CA ARG A 112 10.41 -9.87 -13.45
C ARG A 112 8.99 -10.38 -13.23
N THR A 113 8.81 -11.17 -12.19
CA THR A 113 7.51 -11.71 -11.78
C THR A 113 7.20 -11.37 -10.33
N GLY A 114 5.93 -11.43 -9.93
CA GLY A 114 5.49 -11.16 -8.56
C GLY A 114 5.93 -9.78 -8.05
N LEU A 115 6.24 -9.67 -6.76
CA LEU A 115 6.68 -8.43 -6.13
C LEU A 115 7.89 -7.79 -6.83
N LYS A 116 8.75 -8.61 -7.46
CA LYS A 116 9.91 -8.11 -8.22
C LYS A 116 9.50 -7.23 -9.40
N SER A 117 8.34 -7.46 -10.02
CA SER A 117 7.82 -6.57 -11.08
C SER A 117 7.53 -5.16 -10.59
N PHE A 118 7.30 -4.95 -9.28
CA PHE A 118 7.13 -3.61 -8.72
C PHE A 118 8.44 -2.84 -8.53
N GLU A 119 9.61 -3.49 -8.65
CA GLU A 119 10.90 -2.80 -8.59
C GLU A 119 11.06 -1.85 -9.79
N ASP A 120 10.44 -2.17 -10.93
CA ASP A 120 10.44 -1.33 -12.14
C ASP A 120 9.51 -0.11 -12.07
N VAL A 121 8.72 0.03 -10.99
CA VAL A 121 7.74 1.12 -10.83
C VAL A 121 8.10 1.96 -9.60
N GLU A 122 8.87 3.02 -9.79
CA GLU A 122 9.37 3.89 -8.71
C GLU A 122 8.27 4.67 -7.99
N GLU A 123 7.15 4.95 -8.66
CA GLU A 123 6.04 5.76 -8.11
C GLU A 123 5.31 5.10 -6.94
N ILE A 124 5.47 3.79 -6.73
CA ILE A 124 4.74 3.07 -5.67
C ILE A 124 5.26 3.51 -4.29
N ASN A 125 4.38 4.00 -3.42
CA ASN A 125 4.68 4.35 -2.03
C ASN A 125 4.07 3.38 -1.02
N ILE A 126 3.00 2.67 -1.39
CA ILE A 126 2.30 1.72 -0.52
C ILE A 126 2.20 0.38 -1.24
N VAL A 127 2.43 -0.73 -0.54
CA VAL A 127 2.27 -2.08 -1.11
C VAL A 127 1.25 -2.88 -0.30
N CYS A 128 0.29 -3.48 -1.00
CA CYS A 128 -0.77 -4.29 -0.43
C CYS A 128 -0.84 -5.64 -1.15
N ALA A 129 -0.94 -6.74 -0.39
CA ALA A 129 -1.26 -8.07 -0.90
C ALA A 129 -2.59 -8.55 -0.28
N PRO A 130 -3.75 -8.10 -0.80
CA PRO A 130 -5.02 -8.26 -0.11
C PRO A 130 -5.36 -9.72 0.20
N GLY A 131 -5.68 -9.98 1.47
CA GLY A 131 -6.10 -11.30 1.95
C GLY A 131 -4.96 -12.32 2.10
N GLN A 132 -3.71 -11.94 1.79
CA GLN A 132 -2.57 -12.82 1.98
C GLN A 132 -2.08 -12.79 3.42
N THR A 133 -2.25 -13.94 4.10
CA THR A 133 -1.92 -14.13 5.52
C THR A 133 -0.79 -15.13 5.72
N ASP A 134 -0.27 -15.71 4.63
CA ASP A 134 0.90 -16.56 4.62
C ASP A 134 2.14 -15.76 5.11
N PRO A 135 2.84 -16.21 6.16
CA PRO A 135 4.01 -15.51 6.68
C PRO A 135 5.10 -15.25 5.65
N ALA A 136 5.31 -16.15 4.68
CA ALA A 136 6.32 -15.98 3.63
C ALA A 136 5.93 -14.84 2.66
N ILE A 137 4.65 -14.71 2.33
CA ILE A 137 4.17 -13.60 1.49
C ILE A 137 4.27 -12.28 2.26
N GLN A 138 3.85 -12.25 3.52
CA GLN A 138 3.92 -11.03 4.34
C GLN A 138 5.36 -10.58 4.55
N ASP A 139 6.28 -11.52 4.82
CA ASP A 139 7.70 -11.23 4.93
C ASP A 139 8.30 -10.70 3.63
N ALA A 140 7.89 -11.24 2.48
CA ALA A 140 8.32 -10.75 1.18
C ALA A 140 7.82 -9.33 0.89
N VAL A 141 6.57 -9.00 1.23
CA VAL A 141 6.03 -7.64 1.09
C VAL A 141 6.81 -6.67 1.99
N LEU A 142 7.10 -7.05 3.24
CA LEU A 142 7.90 -6.23 4.16
C LEU A 142 9.32 -6.03 3.66
N SER A 143 9.97 -7.09 3.22
CA SER A 143 11.33 -7.05 2.68
C SER A 143 11.41 -6.20 1.42
N HIS A 144 10.39 -6.27 0.55
CA HIS A 144 10.25 -5.39 -0.60
C HIS A 144 10.17 -3.92 -0.18
N CYS A 145 9.34 -3.60 0.82
CA CYS A 145 9.22 -2.23 1.31
C CYS A 145 10.49 -1.71 1.99
N GLU A 146 11.20 -2.57 2.72
CA GLU A 146 12.50 -2.27 3.33
C GLU A 146 13.57 -1.99 2.28
N ASN A 147 13.64 -2.80 1.23
CA ASN A 147 14.64 -2.67 0.16
C ASN A 147 14.39 -1.43 -0.72
N MET A 148 13.12 -1.14 -1.06
CA MET A 148 12.77 0.02 -1.87
C MET A 148 12.75 1.34 -1.07
N ARG A 149 13.02 1.28 0.25
CA ARG A 149 13.20 2.38 1.22
C ARG A 149 12.04 3.35 1.43
N TYR A 150 11.35 3.80 0.38
CA TYR A 150 10.25 4.77 0.45
C TYR A 150 8.87 4.14 0.38
N ARG A 151 8.80 2.81 0.46
CA ARG A 151 7.55 2.06 0.41
C ARG A 151 7.07 1.67 1.79
N PHE A 152 5.76 1.51 1.95
CA PHE A 152 5.14 1.11 3.20
C PHE A 152 4.12 -0.01 2.97
N ALA A 153 4.23 -1.11 3.71
CA ALA A 153 3.35 -2.26 3.61
C ALA A 153 2.07 -2.07 4.43
N ILE A 154 0.93 -2.44 3.86
CA ILE A 154 -0.32 -2.62 4.60
C ILE A 154 -0.67 -4.10 4.53
N LEU A 155 -0.66 -4.74 5.69
CA LEU A 155 -0.82 -6.18 5.84
C LEU A 155 -2.15 -6.50 6.53
N ASP A 156 -2.71 -7.64 6.13
CA ASP A 156 -3.98 -8.15 6.64
C ASP A 156 -3.76 -9.28 7.65
N SER A 157 -4.62 -9.31 8.66
CA SER A 157 -4.74 -10.45 9.57
C SER A 157 -5.52 -11.60 8.97
N PRO A 158 -5.44 -12.83 9.53
CA PRO A 158 -6.40 -13.89 9.25
C PRO A 158 -7.84 -13.44 9.43
N GLU A 159 -8.74 -13.87 8.54
CA GLU A 159 -10.18 -13.58 8.67
C GLU A 159 -10.73 -14.12 9.99
N VAL A 160 -10.29 -15.31 10.38
CA VAL A 160 -10.79 -16.05 11.54
C VAL A 160 -9.66 -16.27 12.54
N ILE A 161 -9.96 -16.08 13.81
CA ILE A 161 -9.10 -16.50 14.92
C ILE A 161 -9.32 -18.01 15.09
N GLU A 162 -8.34 -18.84 14.72
CA GLU A 162 -8.50 -20.30 14.74
C GLU A 162 -8.80 -20.87 16.14
N LYS A 163 -7.97 -20.51 17.13
CA LYS A 163 -8.08 -21.00 18.52
C LYS A 163 -7.66 -19.93 19.52
N GLY A 164 -8.47 -19.76 20.57
CA GLY A 164 -8.19 -18.84 21.67
C GLY A 164 -8.79 -17.45 21.47
N GLY A 165 -8.24 -16.46 22.18
CA GLY A 165 -8.67 -15.06 22.09
C GLY A 165 -7.85 -14.27 21.08
N VAL A 166 -8.12 -12.96 21.03
CA VAL A 166 -7.36 -11.99 20.22
C VAL A 166 -5.86 -11.98 20.53
N ASP A 167 -5.46 -12.48 21.72
CA ASP A 167 -4.07 -12.68 22.13
C ASP A 167 -3.33 -13.74 21.30
N LYS A 168 -4.05 -14.55 20.53
CA LYS A 168 -3.46 -15.58 19.65
C LYS A 168 -3.32 -15.15 18.20
N LEU A 169 -3.76 -13.95 17.83
CA LEU A 169 -3.53 -13.43 16.49
C LEU A 169 -2.02 -13.42 16.17
N PRO A 170 -1.62 -13.94 15.00
CA PRO A 170 -0.24 -13.95 14.59
C PRO A 170 0.27 -12.51 14.45
N LYS A 171 1.51 -12.28 14.87
CA LYS A 171 2.22 -11.03 14.61
C LYS A 171 3.17 -11.29 13.42
N PRO A 172 3.12 -10.48 12.35
CA PRO A 172 4.14 -10.52 11.31
C PRO A 172 5.53 -10.21 11.88
N ARG A 173 6.58 -10.43 11.07
CA ARG A 173 7.95 -10.04 11.42
C ARG A 173 8.01 -8.56 11.81
N ASP A 174 8.84 -8.24 12.81
CA ASP A 174 9.07 -6.87 13.23
C ASP A 174 9.62 -6.03 12.07
N SER A 175 8.97 -4.89 11.80
CA SER A 175 9.41 -3.94 10.78
C SER A 175 8.80 -2.56 11.04
N LYS A 176 9.58 -1.52 10.79
CA LYS A 176 9.08 -0.14 10.77
C LYS A 176 8.32 0.21 9.50
N TYR A 177 8.45 -0.60 8.44
CA TYR A 177 7.87 -0.35 7.12
C TYR A 177 6.50 -1.00 6.90
N GLY A 178 5.85 -1.51 7.94
CA GLY A 178 4.56 -2.17 7.82
C GLY A 178 3.54 -1.76 8.88
N ALA A 179 2.26 -1.79 8.52
CA ALA A 179 1.13 -1.75 9.44
C ALA A 179 0.26 -2.99 9.23
N TYR A 180 -0.30 -3.51 10.33
CA TYR A 180 -1.12 -4.72 10.33
C TYR A 180 -2.52 -4.42 10.84
N TYR A 181 -3.55 -4.88 10.13
CA TYR A 181 -4.94 -4.52 10.38
C TYR A 181 -5.83 -5.71 10.68
N PHE A 182 -6.71 -5.54 11.66
CA PHE A 182 -7.72 -6.52 12.09
C PHE A 182 -8.96 -5.76 12.60
N PRO A 183 -10.19 -6.29 12.48
CA PRO A 183 -10.61 -7.48 11.75
C PRO A 183 -10.98 -7.18 10.29
N TRP A 184 -11.44 -8.21 9.58
CA TRP A 184 -12.00 -8.09 8.23
C TRP A 184 -13.31 -7.31 8.23
N ILE A 185 -13.57 -6.64 7.10
CA ILE A 185 -14.68 -5.71 6.92
C ILE A 185 -15.79 -6.42 6.15
N GLU A 186 -17.03 -6.34 6.63
CA GLU A 186 -18.18 -6.81 5.86
C GLU A 186 -18.58 -5.77 4.81
N VAL A 187 -18.71 -6.20 3.57
CA VAL A 187 -19.09 -5.36 2.42
C VAL A 187 -20.11 -6.06 1.55
N TYR A 188 -20.82 -5.28 0.74
CA TYR A 188 -21.78 -5.82 -0.23
C TYR A 188 -21.11 -6.13 -1.56
N ASP A 189 -21.27 -7.36 -2.02
CA ASP A 189 -20.91 -7.82 -3.35
C ASP A 189 -22.20 -7.99 -4.18
N PRO A 190 -22.27 -7.38 -5.38
CA PRO A 190 -23.45 -7.48 -6.25
C PRO A 190 -23.87 -8.90 -6.64
N TYR A 191 -22.95 -9.87 -6.58
CA TYR A 191 -23.16 -11.25 -7.00
C TYR A 191 -23.29 -12.21 -5.82
N LYS A 192 -22.54 -11.97 -4.73
CA LYS A 192 -22.47 -12.88 -3.57
C LYS A 192 -23.25 -12.37 -2.35
N GLY A 193 -23.76 -11.13 -2.39
CA GLY A 193 -24.38 -10.48 -1.23
C GLY A 193 -23.32 -10.01 -0.23
N ASN A 194 -23.64 -10.02 1.06
CA ASN A 194 -22.68 -9.61 2.07
C ASN A 194 -21.58 -10.65 2.26
N LEU A 195 -20.31 -10.22 2.24
CA LEU A 195 -19.18 -11.04 2.65
C LEU A 195 -18.09 -10.24 3.33
N PHE A 196 -17.15 -10.93 3.96
CA PHE A 196 -15.99 -10.33 4.62
C PHE A 196 -14.83 -10.19 3.63
N GLN A 197 -14.18 -9.04 3.65
CA GLN A 197 -13.06 -8.68 2.79
C GLN A 197 -11.89 -8.15 3.63
N PRO A 198 -10.64 -8.38 3.17
CA PRO A 198 -9.46 -7.95 3.88
C PRO A 198 -9.36 -6.41 3.91
N PRO A 199 -8.87 -5.83 5.02
CA PRO A 199 -8.90 -4.38 5.20
C PRO A 199 -7.87 -3.58 4.40
N SER A 200 -6.78 -4.19 3.90
CA SER A 200 -5.64 -3.47 3.33
C SER A 200 -5.99 -2.47 2.23
N GLY A 201 -6.86 -2.83 1.28
CA GLY A 201 -7.32 -1.91 0.23
C GLY A 201 -8.08 -0.70 0.76
N TYR A 202 -8.99 -0.92 1.71
CA TYR A 202 -9.74 0.14 2.37
C TYR A 202 -8.81 1.06 3.17
N MET A 203 -7.84 0.49 3.89
CA MET A 203 -6.87 1.27 4.68
C MET A 203 -5.96 2.10 3.77
N ALA A 204 -5.53 1.56 2.64
CA ALA A 204 -4.76 2.30 1.65
C ALA A 204 -5.53 3.52 1.11
N GLY A 205 -6.84 3.37 0.88
CA GLY A 205 -7.69 4.49 0.47
C GLY A 205 -7.85 5.55 1.57
N ILE A 206 -7.97 5.11 2.83
CA ILE A 206 -8.01 6.02 3.99
C ILE A 206 -6.70 6.77 4.16
N TYR A 207 -5.55 6.14 3.91
CA TYR A 207 -4.24 6.81 3.91
C TYR A 207 -4.25 7.94 2.88
N ALA A 208 -4.54 7.61 1.62
CA ALA A 208 -4.61 8.58 0.53
C ALA A 208 -5.52 9.77 0.86
N ARG A 209 -6.72 9.49 1.40
CA ARG A 209 -7.67 10.53 1.83
C ARG A 209 -7.12 11.40 2.96
N SER A 210 -6.58 10.78 4.02
CA SER A 210 -6.03 11.52 5.16
C SER A 210 -4.84 12.38 4.74
N ASP A 211 -4.00 11.89 3.84
CA ASP A 211 -2.83 12.62 3.35
C ASP A 211 -3.26 13.80 2.47
N GLY A 212 -4.24 13.62 1.59
CA GLY A 212 -4.79 14.70 0.77
C GLY A 212 -5.52 15.78 1.58
N GLU A 213 -6.23 15.39 2.65
CA GLU A 213 -7.01 16.33 3.47
C GLU A 213 -6.18 17.03 4.55
N ARG A 214 -5.19 16.34 5.15
CA ARG A 214 -4.46 16.86 6.32
C ARG A 214 -2.95 16.63 6.28
N GLY A 215 -2.42 15.96 5.27
CA GLY A 215 -0.99 15.65 5.13
C GLY A 215 -0.54 14.39 5.87
N VAL A 216 0.56 13.80 5.40
CA VAL A 216 1.11 12.52 5.87
C VAL A 216 1.49 12.47 7.36
N HIS A 217 1.78 13.64 7.95
CA HIS A 217 2.12 13.76 9.37
C HIS A 217 0.93 13.43 10.29
N LYS A 218 -0.30 13.49 9.77
CA LYS A 218 -1.49 13.12 10.53
C LYS A 218 -1.71 11.62 10.50
N ALA A 219 -1.87 11.02 11.68
CA ALA A 219 -2.29 9.63 11.81
C ALA A 219 -3.64 9.35 11.10
N PRO A 220 -3.73 8.37 10.19
CA PRO A 220 -4.97 7.94 9.54
C PRO A 220 -5.78 7.01 10.46
N ALA A 221 -6.09 7.52 11.66
CA ALA A 221 -6.91 6.87 12.67
C ALA A 221 -8.11 7.78 13.00
N ASN A 222 -9.16 7.18 13.56
CA ASN A 222 -10.48 7.79 13.74
C ASN A 222 -11.16 8.17 12.40
N GLU A 223 -10.76 7.53 11.31
CA GLU A 223 -11.33 7.75 9.97
C GLU A 223 -12.45 6.75 9.70
N LEU A 224 -13.51 7.20 9.01
CA LEU A 224 -14.64 6.35 8.61
C LEU A 224 -14.21 5.40 7.48
N VAL A 225 -14.55 4.12 7.60
CA VAL A 225 -14.37 3.14 6.52
C VAL A 225 -15.60 3.20 5.61
N ARG A 226 -15.47 3.87 4.46
CA ARG A 226 -16.57 4.03 3.51
C ARG A 226 -16.89 2.69 2.85
N GLY A 227 -18.17 2.36 2.74
CA GLY A 227 -18.67 1.10 2.18
C GLY A 227 -18.66 -0.10 3.14
N ALA A 228 -18.18 0.07 4.38
CA ALA A 228 -18.25 -0.97 5.40
C ALA A 228 -19.67 -1.09 5.96
N LEU A 229 -20.22 -2.31 5.95
CA LEU A 229 -21.52 -2.65 6.53
C LEU A 229 -21.39 -3.22 7.94
N GLY A 230 -20.27 -3.89 8.21
CA GLY A 230 -20.04 -4.63 9.44
C GLY A 230 -18.56 -4.99 9.61
N LEU A 231 -18.27 -5.74 10.68
CA LEU A 231 -16.94 -6.25 10.98
C LEU A 231 -17.07 -7.71 11.39
N ARG A 232 -16.10 -8.53 10.97
CA ARG A 232 -16.07 -9.96 11.32
C ARG A 232 -16.08 -10.19 12.82
N TYR A 233 -15.37 -9.33 13.56
CA TYR A 233 -15.31 -9.35 15.01
C TYR A 233 -15.61 -7.96 15.57
N GLN A 234 -16.41 -7.90 16.63
CA GLN A 234 -16.61 -6.67 17.39
C GLN A 234 -15.57 -6.58 18.49
N ILE A 235 -14.57 -5.71 18.30
CA ILE A 235 -13.45 -5.59 19.24
C ILE A 235 -13.79 -4.65 20.38
N THR A 236 -13.74 -5.19 21.59
CA THR A 236 -13.90 -4.43 22.84
C THR A 236 -12.67 -3.58 23.14
N LYS A 237 -12.79 -2.66 24.10
CA LYS A 237 -11.64 -1.85 24.55
C LYS A 237 -10.54 -2.74 25.16
N GLY A 238 -10.91 -3.71 25.99
CA GLY A 238 -9.94 -4.61 26.65
C GLY A 238 -9.17 -5.47 25.65
N GLU A 239 -9.85 -6.02 24.64
CA GLU A 239 -9.21 -6.76 23.56
C GLU A 239 -8.27 -5.88 22.74
N GLN A 240 -8.68 -4.65 22.44
CA GLN A 240 -7.81 -3.69 21.79
C GLN A 240 -6.55 -3.39 22.63
N ASP A 241 -6.67 -3.28 23.95
CA ASP A 241 -5.52 -3.02 24.83
C ASP A 241 -4.50 -4.18 24.82
N ILE A 242 -4.93 -5.40 24.47
CA ILE A 242 -4.06 -6.56 24.23
C ILE A 242 -3.40 -6.50 22.84
N LEU A 243 -4.13 -6.05 21.82
CA LEU A 243 -3.67 -6.00 20.42
C LEU A 243 -2.71 -4.84 20.13
N ASN A 244 -2.97 -3.70 20.76
CA ASN A 244 -2.20 -2.46 20.58
C ASN A 244 -0.69 -2.67 20.80
N PRO A 245 -0.20 -3.27 21.92
CA PRO A 245 1.22 -3.52 22.14
C PRO A 245 1.88 -4.41 21.08
N LYS A 246 1.10 -5.24 20.37
CA LYS A 246 1.58 -6.08 19.27
C LYS A 246 1.70 -5.34 17.93
N GLY A 247 1.30 -4.07 17.87
CA GLY A 247 1.27 -3.28 16.63
C GLY A 247 0.07 -3.60 15.72
N ILE A 248 -0.98 -4.22 16.26
CA ILE A 248 -2.18 -4.60 15.51
C ILE A 248 -3.20 -3.47 15.58
N ASN A 249 -3.49 -2.86 14.42
CA ASN A 249 -4.43 -1.75 14.32
C ASN A 249 -5.85 -2.26 14.20
N CYS A 250 -6.68 -1.92 15.19
CA CYS A 250 -8.07 -2.37 15.24
C CYS A 250 -8.99 -1.49 14.36
N ILE A 251 -9.90 -2.12 13.63
CA ILE A 251 -11.08 -1.46 13.04
C ILE A 251 -12.26 -1.75 13.97
N ARG A 252 -13.04 -0.73 14.31
CA ARG A 252 -14.09 -0.82 15.35
C ARG A 252 -15.38 -0.15 14.90
N ALA A 253 -16.50 -0.77 15.24
CA ALA A 253 -17.81 -0.15 15.11
C ALA A 253 -18.12 0.67 16.35
N PHE A 254 -18.64 1.88 16.14
CA PHE A 254 -19.08 2.76 17.20
C PHE A 254 -20.52 3.20 16.94
N THR A 255 -21.37 3.09 17.96
CA THR A 255 -22.74 3.60 17.92
C THR A 255 -22.73 5.07 17.51
N ASN A 256 -23.54 5.43 16.50
CA ASN A 256 -23.68 6.76 15.91
C ASN A 256 -22.41 7.38 15.27
N ARG A 257 -21.31 6.62 15.15
CA ARG A 257 -20.06 7.11 14.53
C ARG A 257 -19.60 6.26 13.36
N GLY A 258 -20.25 5.12 13.13
CA GLY A 258 -19.94 4.17 12.06
C GLY A 258 -18.72 3.30 12.37
N ILE A 259 -18.27 2.57 11.35
CA ILE A 259 -17.08 1.72 11.41
C ILE A 259 -15.85 2.58 11.13
N ARG A 260 -14.87 2.54 12.03
CA ARG A 260 -13.68 3.39 11.97
C ARG A 260 -12.41 2.61 12.18
N VAL A 261 -11.35 3.02 11.48
CA VAL A 261 -9.99 2.63 11.84
C VAL A 261 -9.62 3.28 13.16
N TRP A 262 -9.14 2.47 14.11
CA TRP A 262 -8.91 2.87 15.50
C TRP A 262 -7.52 2.47 15.99
N GLY A 263 -6.52 2.58 15.11
CA GLY A 263 -5.10 2.37 15.38
C GLY A 263 -4.23 3.03 14.31
N ALA A 264 -3.02 3.45 14.67
CA ALA A 264 -2.04 4.05 13.76
C ALA A 264 -0.60 3.61 14.08
N ARG A 265 -0.42 2.37 14.53
CA ARG A 265 0.89 1.81 14.86
C ARG A 265 1.51 1.09 13.66
N THR A 266 2.83 1.10 13.61
CA THR A 266 3.59 0.14 12.80
C THR A 266 3.65 -1.20 13.55
N ILE A 267 4.18 -2.22 12.89
CA ILE A 267 4.49 -3.51 13.51
C ILE A 267 5.84 -3.53 14.26
N SER A 268 6.52 -2.38 14.34
CA SER A 268 7.85 -2.26 14.95
C SER A 268 7.83 -2.33 16.47
N SER A 269 8.85 -2.99 17.02
CA SER A 269 9.17 -3.01 18.44
C SER A 269 9.93 -1.75 18.90
N ASP A 270 10.54 -1.00 17.97
CA ASP A 270 11.24 0.26 18.25
C ASP A 270 10.23 1.38 18.55
N ALA A 271 10.36 1.99 19.73
CA ALA A 271 9.50 3.08 20.16
C ALA A 271 9.60 4.32 19.25
N SER A 272 10.76 4.55 18.62
CA SER A 272 10.99 5.66 17.68
C SER A 272 10.13 5.55 16.42
N TRP A 273 9.84 4.32 16.00
CA TRP A 273 9.06 4.02 14.80
C TRP A 273 7.68 3.45 15.10
N ARG A 274 7.18 3.64 16.33
CA ARG A 274 5.90 3.08 16.78
C ARG A 274 4.71 3.52 15.94
N TYR A 275 4.73 4.72 15.40
CA TYR A 275 3.59 5.32 14.70
C TYR A 275 3.80 5.39 13.19
N LEU A 276 2.78 4.99 12.45
CA LEU A 276 2.89 4.87 10.99
C LEU A 276 2.96 6.22 10.29
N ASN A 277 2.30 7.27 10.81
CA ASN A 277 2.42 8.63 10.27
C ASN A 277 3.82 9.20 10.44
N VAL A 278 4.54 8.80 11.51
CA VAL A 278 5.94 9.20 11.70
C VAL A 278 6.81 8.52 10.65
N ARG A 279 6.72 7.19 10.49
CA ARG A 279 7.51 6.51 9.45
C ARG A 279 7.19 7.02 8.04
N ARG A 280 5.91 7.19 7.71
CA ARG A 280 5.49 7.68 6.39
C ARG A 280 5.92 9.12 6.13
N LEU A 281 5.90 9.99 7.14
CA LEU A 281 6.46 11.33 7.03
C LEU A 281 7.96 11.30 6.72
N PHE A 282 8.73 10.46 7.41
CA PHE A 282 10.16 10.31 7.11
C PHE A 282 10.40 9.74 5.71
N ASN A 283 9.60 8.76 5.24
CA ASN A 283 9.68 8.29 3.86
C ASN A 283 9.48 9.43 2.85
N MET A 284 8.43 10.23 3.04
CA MET A 284 8.14 11.37 2.15
C MET A 284 9.26 12.42 2.17
N VAL A 285 9.76 12.79 3.35
CA VAL A 285 10.81 13.80 3.50
C VAL A 285 12.12 13.32 2.88
N GLU A 286 12.54 12.08 3.17
CA GLU A 286 13.75 11.50 2.60
C GLU A 286 13.67 11.44 1.06
N GLN A 287 12.54 10.97 0.51
CA GLN A 287 12.33 10.89 -0.94
C GLN A 287 12.27 12.28 -1.60
N SER A 288 11.63 13.27 -0.96
CA SER A 288 11.56 14.65 -1.47
C SER A 288 12.93 15.30 -1.50
N ILE A 289 13.76 15.05 -0.47
CA ILE A 289 15.14 15.53 -0.45
C ILE A 289 15.95 14.84 -1.54
N GLU A 290 15.86 13.52 -1.69
CA GLU A 290 16.60 12.80 -2.71
C GLU A 290 16.29 13.30 -4.13
N LEU A 291 15.01 13.43 -4.48
CA LEU A 291 14.60 13.93 -5.80
C LEU A 291 14.99 15.40 -5.98
N GLY A 292 14.79 16.23 -4.96
CA GLY A 292 15.11 17.65 -5.00
C GLY A 292 16.61 17.96 -5.00
N THR A 293 17.46 17.00 -4.59
CA THR A 293 18.92 17.13 -4.58
C THR A 293 19.59 16.43 -5.77
N GLN A 294 18.85 15.80 -6.70
CA GLN A 294 19.46 15.13 -7.87
C GLN A 294 20.33 16.04 -8.74
N TRP A 295 20.07 17.35 -8.75
CA TRP A 295 20.88 18.29 -9.52
C TRP A 295 22.31 18.46 -9.00
N VAL A 296 22.61 18.11 -7.73
CA VAL A 296 23.99 18.16 -7.19
C VAL A 296 24.81 16.92 -7.53
N VAL A 297 24.18 15.89 -8.11
CA VAL A 297 24.87 14.65 -8.45
C VAL A 297 25.86 14.95 -9.58
N PHE A 298 27.14 14.66 -9.33
CA PHE A 298 28.29 14.98 -10.21
C PHE A 298 28.63 16.47 -10.33
N GLU A 299 28.18 17.33 -9.42
CA GLU A 299 28.72 18.70 -9.30
C GLU A 299 30.12 18.69 -8.62
N PRO A 300 31.00 19.68 -8.91
CA PRO A 300 32.41 19.71 -8.48
C PRO A 300 32.67 19.81 -6.97
#